data_AF-A0A7X9CXE8-F1
#
_entry.id   AF-A0A7X9CXE8-F1
#
_cell.length_a   1.000
_cell.length_b   1.000
_cell.length_c   1.000
_cell.angle_alpha   90.00
_cell.angle_beta   90.00
_cell.angle_gamma   90.00
#
_symmetry.space_group_name_H-M   'P 1'
#
loop_
_entity.id
_entity.type
_entity.pdbx_description
1 polymer ?
#
loop_
_entity_poly.entity_id
_entity_poly.type
_entity_poly.pdbx_seq_one_letter_code
_entity_poly.pdbx_strand_id
1 'polypeptide(L)'
;MNTILQKPITPVVIVLLVILVVALIVVLAIQLVSCKKKPPQDGNQSDITGTTNREEMPGEHKRSQNPDAPKDIASTDLLSFDMHMVHASDDIHGSFDLGLHVFDENNSYLARKAGDNTELFKESGYILSIGVSADRFHEFRSGISIALPVDKDFTTRFAKIVRQSGIMVINGEYDWTSGLPVKAGEFILSGKYASGDYLGISINAYVPTRGIDLFRALRPLLIDALMNAGEDYVPLLNLDSGTTTPEELIKTIHLSQSHMTLIDSYSFTLMIDSGQGYLAGSFTDKAGQHRCEYVEIDNSDSERLVRAFVHDRYYYALIGRKDDSNETGGYPGVVYDETTDSFTVSFRGVRKSFYPIYGVFDETNEDLHIVFRELVRKYGE
;
A
#
# COMPACT_ATOMS: atom_id res chain seq x y z
N MET A 1 -59.02 -28.70 -27.16
CA MET A 1 -58.21 -27.48 -26.88
C MET A 1 -56.80 -27.93 -26.51
N ASN A 2 -55.85 -27.41 -27.27
CA ASN A 2 -54.40 -27.34 -27.06
C ASN A 2 -53.57 -28.64 -27.03
N THR A 3 -53.42 -29.19 -28.24
CA THR A 3 -52.19 -29.82 -28.72
C THR A 3 -51.01 -28.84 -28.64
N ILE A 4 -50.04 -29.10 -27.76
CA ILE A 4 -48.73 -28.43 -27.80
C ILE A 4 -47.88 -29.14 -28.84
N LEU A 5 -47.74 -28.48 -29.99
CA LEU A 5 -46.77 -28.79 -31.03
C LEU A 5 -45.37 -28.88 -30.41
N GLN A 6 -44.79 -30.08 -30.34
CA GLN A 6 -43.36 -30.25 -30.08
C GLN A 6 -42.60 -29.64 -31.27
N LYS A 7 -41.95 -28.49 -31.05
CA LYS A 7 -41.01 -27.93 -32.03
C LYS A 7 -39.85 -28.92 -32.22
N PRO A 8 -39.41 -29.18 -33.47
CA PRO A 8 -38.21 -29.96 -33.70
C PRO A 8 -37.00 -29.22 -33.13
N ILE A 9 -36.21 -29.93 -32.32
CA ILE A 9 -34.95 -29.42 -31.76
C ILE A 9 -33.98 -29.24 -32.94
N THR A 10 -33.61 -28.00 -33.23
CA THR A 10 -32.66 -27.65 -34.28
C THR A 10 -31.29 -28.26 -33.94
N PRO A 11 -30.52 -28.82 -34.90
CA PRO A 11 -29.25 -29.49 -34.65
C PRO A 11 -28.24 -28.66 -33.84
N VAL A 12 -28.31 -27.33 -33.95
CA VAL A 12 -27.51 -26.37 -33.17
C VAL A 12 -27.74 -26.48 -31.67
N VAL A 13 -28.98 -26.74 -31.24
CA VAL A 13 -29.34 -26.90 -29.81
C VAL A 13 -28.76 -28.20 -29.25
N ILE A 14 -28.69 -29.26 -30.06
CA ILE A 14 -28.07 -30.54 -29.68
C ILE A 14 -26.55 -30.36 -29.51
N VAL A 15 -25.91 -29.64 -30.43
CA VAL A 15 -24.45 -29.35 -30.35
C VAL A 15 -24.13 -28.53 -29.10
N LEU A 16 -24.93 -27.50 -28.78
CA LEU A 16 -24.77 -26.70 -27.56
C LEU A 16 -24.94 -27.54 -26.29
N LEU A 17 -25.91 -28.45 -26.26
CA LEU A 17 -26.12 -29.36 -25.13
C LEU A 17 -24.94 -30.32 -24.94
N VAL A 18 -24.38 -30.85 -26.03
CA VAL A 18 -23.19 -31.72 -25.96
C VAL A 18 -21.97 -30.96 -25.44
N ILE A 19 -21.73 -29.73 -25.91
CA ILE A 19 -20.63 -28.89 -25.41
C ILE A 19 -20.81 -28.61 -23.92
N LEU A 20 -22.04 -28.31 -23.47
CA LEU A 20 -22.32 -28.00 -22.08
C LEU A 20 -22.14 -29.23 -21.16
N VAL A 21 -22.54 -30.41 -21.63
CA VAL A 21 -22.32 -31.68 -20.90
C VAL A 21 -20.83 -32.02 -20.82
N VAL A 22 -20.08 -31.84 -21.91
CA VAL A 22 -18.62 -32.07 -21.92
C VAL A 22 -17.91 -31.09 -20.98
N ALA A 23 -18.28 -29.81 -21.00
CA ALA A 23 -17.74 -28.81 -20.07
C ALA A 23 -18.05 -29.18 -18.60
N LEU A 24 -19.26 -29.66 -18.32
CA LEU A 24 -19.66 -30.09 -16.97
C LEU A 24 -18.85 -31.31 -16.52
N ILE A 25 -18.61 -32.29 -17.40
CA ILE A 25 -17.81 -33.49 -17.11
C ILE A 25 -16.35 -33.10 -16.85
N VAL A 26 -15.79 -32.16 -17.61
CA VAL A 26 -14.42 -31.66 -17.41
C VAL A 26 -14.30 -30.93 -16.07
N VAL A 27 -15.27 -30.08 -15.70
CA VAL A 27 -15.30 -29.40 -14.40
C VAL A 27 -15.45 -30.39 -13.25
N LEU A 28 -16.31 -31.40 -13.38
CA LEU A 28 -16.45 -32.48 -12.39
C LEU A 28 -15.18 -33.33 -12.26
N ALA A 29 -14.49 -33.60 -13.36
CA ALA A 29 -13.22 -34.34 -13.34
C ALA A 29 -12.11 -33.55 -12.65
N ILE A 30 -12.04 -32.23 -12.86
CA ILE A 30 -11.09 -31.34 -12.16
C ILE A 30 -11.39 -31.31 -10.65
N GLN A 31 -12.67 -31.26 -10.25
CA GLN A 31 -13.06 -31.31 -8.84
C GLN A 31 -12.79 -32.69 -8.20
N LEU A 32 -12.97 -33.79 -8.94
CA LEU A 32 -12.69 -35.15 -8.45
C LEU A 32 -11.20 -35.45 -8.29
N VAL A 33 -10.33 -34.85 -9.12
CA VAL A 33 -8.87 -34.96 -8.98
C VAL A 33 -8.34 -34.11 -7.82
N SER A 34 -9.05 -33.04 -7.45
CA SER A 34 -8.71 -32.20 -6.29
C SER A 34 -9.13 -32.82 -4.93
N CYS A 35 -10.00 -33.84 -4.93
CA CYS A 35 -10.50 -34.49 -3.69
C CYS A 35 -9.85 -35.83 -3.32
N LYS A 36 -8.75 -36.26 -3.97
CA LYS A 36 -8.05 -37.50 -3.59
C LYS A 36 -6.59 -37.26 -3.21
N LYS A 37 -6.37 -36.91 -1.94
CA LYS A 37 -5.28 -37.44 -1.10
C LYS A 37 -5.59 -37.13 0.38
N LYS A 38 -6.20 -38.09 1.07
CA LYS A 38 -6.17 -38.20 2.53
C LYS A 38 -5.67 -39.62 2.84
N PRO A 39 -4.57 -39.82 3.59
CA PRO A 39 -4.28 -41.08 4.25
C PRO A 39 -4.85 -41.06 5.69
N PRO A 40 -4.96 -42.23 6.33
CA PRO A 40 -6.06 -42.56 7.23
C PRO A 40 -5.90 -42.03 8.66
N GLN A 41 -7.03 -41.68 9.27
CA GLN A 41 -7.21 -41.58 10.72
C GLN A 41 -7.52 -42.97 11.26
N ASP A 42 -6.69 -43.46 12.18
CA ASP A 42 -7.12 -44.34 13.27
C ASP A 42 -6.73 -43.67 14.58
N GLY A 43 -7.67 -43.65 15.52
CA GLY A 43 -7.71 -42.68 16.61
C GLY A 43 -7.01 -43.08 17.91
N ASN A 44 -6.79 -42.07 18.75
CA ASN A 44 -7.26 -42.11 20.13
C ASN A 44 -7.41 -40.70 20.69
N GLN A 45 -8.41 -40.57 21.56
CA GLN A 45 -9.01 -39.34 22.05
C GLN A 45 -8.43 -39.01 23.43
N SER A 46 -7.77 -37.86 23.61
CA SER A 46 -7.73 -37.12 24.89
C SER A 46 -7.01 -35.76 24.78
N ASP A 47 -7.67 -34.73 25.30
CA ASP A 47 -7.16 -33.46 25.85
C ASP A 47 -6.53 -32.41 24.91
N ILE A 48 -7.39 -31.49 24.47
CA ILE A 48 -6.99 -30.22 23.83
C ILE A 48 -6.58 -29.24 24.94
N THR A 49 -5.28 -29.18 25.21
CA THR A 49 -4.61 -27.95 25.66
C THR A 49 -3.81 -27.43 24.47
N GLY A 50 -4.22 -26.29 23.93
CA GLY A 50 -3.68 -25.74 22.69
C GLY A 50 -2.27 -25.20 22.85
N THR A 51 -1.28 -26.04 22.55
CA THR A 51 0.04 -25.61 22.05
C THR A 51 0.08 -25.94 20.56
N THR A 52 0.14 -24.90 19.72
CA THR A 52 0.32 -25.02 18.27
C THR A 52 1.72 -25.54 17.96
N ASN A 53 1.92 -26.85 18.01
CA ASN A 53 3.00 -27.48 17.27
C ASN A 53 2.61 -27.44 15.79
N ARG A 54 3.12 -26.43 15.06
CA ARG A 54 3.12 -26.43 13.60
C ARG A 54 3.89 -27.68 13.17
N GLU A 55 3.20 -28.67 12.61
CA GLU A 55 3.87 -29.71 11.82
C GLU A 55 4.64 -28.99 10.69
N GLU A 56 5.97 -29.16 10.68
CA GLU A 56 6.82 -28.70 9.60
C GLU A 56 6.30 -29.32 8.29
N MET A 57 5.76 -28.49 7.41
CA MET A 57 5.39 -28.94 6.07
C MET A 57 6.67 -29.35 5.33
N PRO A 58 6.81 -30.60 4.88
CA PRO A 58 8.03 -31.06 4.23
C PRO A 58 8.17 -30.40 2.86
N GLY A 59 9.22 -29.59 2.72
CA GLY A 59 9.66 -29.00 1.47
C GLY A 59 11.14 -28.70 1.55
N GLU A 60 11.92 -29.10 0.55
CA GLU A 60 13.35 -28.77 0.53
C GLU A 60 13.53 -27.27 0.27
N HIS A 61 14.35 -26.66 1.12
CA HIS A 61 14.84 -25.30 0.94
C HIS A 61 15.97 -25.30 -0.09
N LYS A 62 15.77 -24.58 -1.20
CA LYS A 62 16.74 -24.49 -2.29
C LYS A 62 17.35 -23.11 -2.30
N ARG A 63 18.64 -23.06 -1.99
CA ARG A 63 19.45 -21.85 -2.11
C ARG A 63 20.48 -22.02 -3.23
N SER A 64 20.55 -21.04 -4.11
CA SER A 64 21.60 -20.92 -5.11
C SER A 64 21.93 -19.46 -5.37
N GLN A 65 23.10 -19.24 -5.95
CA GLN A 65 23.55 -17.93 -6.38
C GLN A 65 24.09 -18.04 -7.80
N ASN A 66 23.71 -17.11 -8.66
CA ASN A 66 24.32 -16.96 -9.97
C ASN A 66 25.61 -16.15 -9.83
N PRO A 67 26.80 -16.76 -9.97
CA PRO A 67 28.08 -16.05 -9.83
C PRO A 67 28.32 -15.03 -10.96
N ASP A 68 27.64 -15.20 -12.10
CA ASP A 68 27.78 -14.34 -13.27
C ASP A 68 26.81 -13.13 -13.24
N ALA A 69 26.03 -12.98 -12.16
CA ALA A 69 25.17 -11.82 -11.98
C ALA A 69 26.02 -10.55 -11.72
N PRO A 70 25.86 -9.47 -12.49
CA PRO A 70 26.66 -8.27 -12.32
C PRO A 70 26.43 -7.65 -10.94
N LYS A 71 27.54 -7.27 -10.28
CA LYS A 71 27.51 -6.68 -8.92
C LYS A 71 27.58 -5.15 -8.93
N ASP A 72 27.84 -4.56 -10.09
CA ASP A 72 27.61 -3.15 -10.37
C ASP A 72 27.10 -3.03 -11.81
N ILE A 73 26.07 -2.23 -12.01
CA ILE A 73 25.51 -1.93 -13.33
C ILE A 73 25.62 -0.42 -13.51
N ALA A 74 26.55 0.01 -14.34
CA ALA A 74 26.77 1.44 -14.58
C ALA A 74 25.71 2.06 -15.50
N SER A 75 25.09 1.24 -16.35
CA SER A 75 24.08 1.68 -17.30
C SER A 75 22.83 2.16 -16.58
N THR A 76 22.30 3.30 -16.99
CA THR A 76 20.95 3.77 -16.63
C THR A 76 19.92 3.41 -17.69
N ASP A 77 20.34 2.71 -18.74
CA ASP A 77 19.55 2.45 -19.93
C ASP A 77 18.70 1.19 -19.73
N LEU A 78 17.67 1.33 -18.90
CA LEU A 78 16.77 0.26 -18.49
C LEU A 78 15.77 -0.07 -19.62
N LEU A 79 15.64 -1.35 -19.95
CA LEU A 79 14.66 -1.87 -20.92
C LEU A 79 13.40 -2.37 -20.21
N SER A 80 13.59 -3.10 -19.12
CA SER A 80 12.51 -3.60 -18.26
C SER A 80 12.98 -3.70 -16.82
N PHE A 81 12.07 -3.48 -15.89
CA PHE A 81 12.25 -3.73 -14.47
C PHE A 81 10.93 -4.18 -13.89
N ASP A 82 10.93 -5.29 -13.16
CA ASP A 82 9.78 -5.84 -12.47
C ASP A 82 10.20 -6.16 -11.05
N MET A 83 9.46 -5.64 -10.08
CA MET A 83 9.63 -5.95 -8.67
C MET A 83 8.29 -6.35 -8.07
N HIS A 84 8.26 -7.51 -7.44
CA HIS A 84 7.15 -8.01 -6.67
C HIS A 84 7.59 -8.20 -5.23
N MET A 85 6.80 -7.69 -4.29
CA MET A 85 7.03 -7.82 -2.87
C MET A 85 5.72 -8.14 -2.17
N VAL A 86 5.67 -9.23 -1.41
CA VAL A 86 4.58 -9.54 -0.48
C VAL A 86 5.19 -9.72 0.88
N HIS A 87 4.77 -8.93 1.86
CA HIS A 87 5.31 -9.02 3.20
C HIS A 87 4.26 -8.72 4.26
N ALA A 88 4.36 -9.42 5.37
CA ALA A 88 3.67 -9.09 6.60
C ALA A 88 4.71 -9.03 7.71
N SER A 89 5.19 -7.83 7.99
CA SER A 89 6.02 -7.51 9.15
C SER A 89 5.46 -6.29 9.87
N ASP A 90 6.12 -5.90 10.96
CA ASP A 90 5.78 -4.69 11.71
C ASP A 90 5.97 -3.43 10.83
N ASP A 91 6.93 -3.47 9.90
CA ASP A 91 7.26 -2.35 9.01
C ASP A 91 6.42 -2.35 7.73
N ILE A 92 6.45 -3.45 6.97
CA ILE A 92 5.79 -3.57 5.66
C ILE A 92 4.65 -4.57 5.77
N HIS A 93 3.43 -4.14 5.44
CA HIS A 93 2.26 -5.02 5.50
C HIS A 93 1.38 -4.88 4.26
N GLY A 94 1.48 -5.86 3.36
CA GLY A 94 0.70 -5.94 2.14
C GLY A 94 1.50 -6.45 0.95
N SER A 95 1.06 -6.05 -0.25
CA SER A 95 1.73 -6.36 -1.51
C SER A 95 2.09 -5.12 -2.32
N PHE A 96 3.18 -5.23 -3.06
CA PHE A 96 3.69 -4.21 -3.96
C PHE A 96 4.17 -4.84 -5.27
N ASP A 97 3.66 -4.32 -6.37
CA ASP A 97 4.01 -4.68 -7.74
C ASP A 97 4.47 -3.42 -8.46
N LEU A 98 5.68 -3.45 -8.99
CA LEU A 98 6.27 -2.34 -9.73
C LEU A 98 6.80 -2.85 -11.05
N GLY A 99 6.34 -2.26 -12.15
CA GLY A 99 6.84 -2.53 -13.49
C GLY A 99 7.31 -1.24 -14.16
N LEU A 100 8.45 -1.25 -14.82
CA LEU A 100 8.91 -0.15 -15.66
C LEU A 100 9.47 -0.72 -16.96
N HIS A 101 8.84 -0.43 -18.08
CA HIS A 101 9.19 -1.02 -19.37
C HIS A 101 9.27 0.04 -20.46
N VAL A 102 10.19 -0.15 -21.40
CA VAL A 102 10.10 0.51 -22.71
C VAL A 102 8.75 0.16 -23.32
N PHE A 103 8.01 1.16 -23.76
CA PHE A 103 6.71 0.93 -24.37
C PHE A 103 6.87 0.32 -25.76
N ASP A 104 6.22 -0.83 -25.97
CA ASP A 104 6.11 -1.47 -27.28
C ASP A 104 4.63 -1.82 -27.51
N GLU A 105 4.02 -1.19 -28.51
CA GLU A 105 2.62 -1.42 -28.86
C GLU A 105 2.35 -2.84 -29.38
N ASN A 106 3.38 -3.53 -29.87
CA ASN A 106 3.27 -4.92 -30.31
C ASN A 106 3.26 -5.91 -29.14
N ASN A 107 3.65 -5.45 -27.95
CA ASN A 107 3.53 -6.22 -26.73
C ASN A 107 2.10 -6.13 -26.20
N SER A 108 1.32 -7.20 -26.38
CA SER A 108 -0.10 -7.26 -26.00
C SER A 108 -0.36 -7.00 -24.52
N TYR A 109 0.61 -7.30 -23.63
CA TYR A 109 0.49 -7.00 -22.21
C TYR A 109 0.61 -5.49 -21.93
N LEU A 110 1.59 -4.83 -22.56
CA LEU A 110 1.82 -3.39 -22.39
C LEU A 110 0.72 -2.57 -23.08
N ALA A 111 0.31 -2.97 -24.29
CA ALA A 111 -0.80 -2.35 -25.00
C ALA A 111 -2.11 -2.43 -24.19
N ARG A 112 -2.39 -3.59 -23.58
CA ARG A 112 -3.56 -3.75 -22.70
C ARG A 112 -3.49 -2.87 -21.45
N LYS A 113 -2.30 -2.69 -20.86
CA LYS A 113 -2.11 -1.80 -19.70
C LYS A 113 -2.25 -0.32 -20.08
N ALA A 114 -1.75 0.06 -21.25
CA ALA A 114 -1.89 1.42 -21.78
C ALA A 114 -3.35 1.76 -22.13
N GLY A 115 -4.12 0.76 -22.58
CA GLY A 115 -5.53 0.93 -22.96
C GLY A 115 -5.68 2.00 -24.04
N ASP A 116 -6.67 2.87 -23.86
CA ASP A 116 -7.00 3.94 -24.81
C ASP A 116 -5.92 5.04 -24.90
N ASN A 117 -4.97 5.09 -23.95
CA ASN A 117 -3.93 6.10 -23.87
C ASN A 117 -2.63 5.72 -24.61
N THR A 118 -2.68 4.72 -25.49
CA THR A 118 -1.50 4.15 -26.17
C THR A 118 -0.56 5.21 -26.79
N GLU A 119 -1.09 6.26 -27.44
CA GLU A 119 -0.26 7.32 -28.05
C GLU A 119 0.56 8.10 -27.00
N LEU A 120 -0.01 8.38 -25.82
CA LEU A 120 0.70 9.08 -24.74
C LEU A 120 1.90 8.26 -24.22
N PHE A 121 1.76 6.93 -24.18
CA PHE A 121 2.85 6.03 -23.81
C PHE A 121 3.91 5.91 -24.90
N LYS A 122 3.54 5.97 -26.19
CA LYS A 122 4.51 6.05 -27.29
C LYS A 122 5.34 7.32 -27.22
N GLU A 123 4.70 8.46 -26.99
CA GLU A 123 5.37 9.76 -26.88
C GLU A 123 6.34 9.79 -25.69
N SER A 124 5.92 9.24 -24.55
CA SER A 124 6.77 9.19 -23.34
C SER A 124 7.86 8.12 -23.43
N GLY A 125 7.63 7.07 -24.22
CA GLY A 125 8.58 5.99 -24.48
C GLY A 125 8.61 4.88 -23.42
N TYR A 126 8.01 5.10 -22.24
CA TYR A 126 7.97 4.11 -21.16
C TYR A 126 6.62 4.05 -20.46
N ILE A 127 6.32 2.88 -19.89
CA ILE A 127 5.16 2.60 -19.06
C ILE A 127 5.61 2.18 -17.66
N LEU A 128 5.21 2.98 -16.66
CA LEU A 128 5.35 2.68 -15.24
C LEU A 128 4.06 2.07 -14.71
N SER A 129 4.11 0.85 -14.20
CA SER A 129 3.00 0.17 -13.55
C SER A 129 3.22 0.15 -12.04
N ILE A 130 2.23 0.60 -11.28
CA ILE A 130 2.27 0.59 -9.81
C ILE A 130 1.02 -0.16 -9.31
N GLY A 131 1.23 -1.25 -8.59
CA GLY A 131 0.23 -1.99 -7.85
C GLY A 131 0.58 -1.99 -6.37
N VAL A 132 -0.33 -1.55 -5.52
CA VAL A 132 -0.15 -1.55 -4.05
C VAL A 132 -1.43 -2.07 -3.42
N SER A 133 -1.29 -2.95 -2.43
CA SER A 133 -2.39 -3.33 -1.55
C SER A 133 -1.88 -3.35 -0.12
N ALA A 134 -2.11 -2.27 0.63
CA ALA A 134 -1.82 -2.16 2.05
C ALA A 134 -2.99 -2.73 2.85
N ASP A 135 -2.77 -3.85 3.53
CA ASP A 135 -3.83 -4.67 4.12
C ASP A 135 -3.71 -4.89 5.63
N ARG A 136 -2.86 -4.10 6.31
CA ARG A 136 -2.68 -4.09 7.76
C ARG A 136 -3.99 -4.16 8.54
N PHE A 137 -4.97 -3.37 8.10
CA PHE A 137 -6.33 -3.36 8.65
C PHE A 137 -7.31 -3.82 7.56
N HIS A 138 -7.88 -5.01 7.73
CA HIS A 138 -8.73 -5.64 6.72
C HIS A 138 -9.96 -4.78 6.38
N GLU A 139 -10.52 -4.14 7.39
CA GLU A 139 -11.64 -3.21 7.33
C GLU A 139 -11.29 -1.87 6.68
N PHE A 140 -10.01 -1.52 6.51
CA PHE A 140 -9.56 -0.26 5.91
C PHE A 140 -8.60 -0.44 4.73
N ARG A 141 -8.59 -1.62 4.10
CA ARG A 141 -7.73 -1.95 2.95
C ARG A 141 -7.61 -0.78 1.96
N SER A 142 -6.37 -0.39 1.71
CA SER A 142 -6.00 0.72 0.85
C SER A 142 -5.16 0.18 -0.30
N GLY A 143 -5.50 0.52 -1.54
CA GLY A 143 -4.78 -0.01 -2.70
C GLY A 143 -4.99 0.78 -3.97
N ILE A 144 -4.01 0.66 -4.86
CA ILE A 144 -3.97 1.27 -6.20
C ILE A 144 -3.45 0.26 -7.20
N SER A 145 -3.90 0.35 -8.44
CA SER A 145 -3.37 -0.39 -9.57
C SER A 145 -3.48 0.48 -10.80
N ILE A 146 -2.35 1.01 -11.25
CA ILE A 146 -2.30 2.04 -12.29
C ILE A 146 -1.10 1.87 -13.22
N ALA A 147 -1.28 2.34 -14.46
CA ALA A 147 -0.21 2.50 -15.43
C ALA A 147 -0.06 3.98 -15.80
N LEU A 148 1.15 4.51 -15.70
CA LEU A 148 1.49 5.91 -15.95
C LEU A 148 2.54 6.01 -17.07
N PRO A 149 2.39 6.95 -18.00
CA PRO A 149 3.43 7.26 -18.96
C PRO A 149 4.57 7.99 -18.25
N VAL A 150 5.81 7.59 -18.51
CA VAL A 150 6.99 8.24 -17.94
C VAL A 150 8.07 8.41 -19.00
N ASP A 151 8.92 9.42 -18.83
CA ASP A 151 9.92 9.79 -19.82
C ASP A 151 11.31 9.21 -19.53
N LYS A 152 12.27 9.57 -20.39
CA LYS A 152 13.65 9.13 -20.26
C LYS A 152 14.35 9.69 -19.01
N ASP A 153 13.98 10.89 -18.57
CA ASP A 153 14.56 11.48 -17.36
C ASP A 153 14.13 10.69 -16.11
N PHE A 154 12.83 10.37 -16.02
CA PHE A 154 12.29 9.52 -14.96
C PHE A 154 13.02 8.18 -14.89
N THR A 155 13.17 7.49 -16.02
CA THR A 155 13.84 6.18 -16.05
C THR A 155 15.32 6.27 -15.69
N THR A 156 15.99 7.37 -16.03
CA THR A 156 17.38 7.62 -15.63
C THR A 156 17.51 7.83 -14.12
N ARG A 157 16.62 8.62 -13.51
CA ARG A 157 16.54 8.80 -12.06
C ARG A 157 16.21 7.48 -11.35
N PHE A 158 15.25 6.73 -11.88
CA PHE A 158 14.87 5.41 -11.38
C PHE A 158 16.06 4.45 -11.35
N ALA A 159 16.76 4.27 -12.47
CA ALA A 159 17.90 3.38 -12.56
C ALA A 159 19.04 3.79 -11.62
N LYS A 160 19.25 5.11 -11.44
CA LYS A 160 20.22 5.62 -10.46
C LYS A 160 19.84 5.24 -9.03
N ILE A 161 18.57 5.36 -8.64
CA ILE A 161 18.08 4.93 -7.32
C ILE A 161 18.30 3.42 -7.13
N VAL A 162 17.95 2.60 -8.13
CA VAL A 162 18.17 1.14 -8.09
C VAL A 162 19.65 0.82 -7.86
N ARG A 163 20.56 1.49 -8.56
CA ARG A 163 22.00 1.31 -8.39
C ARG A 163 22.47 1.69 -6.99
N GLN A 164 21.91 2.77 -6.43
CA GLN A 164 22.32 3.33 -5.13
C GLN A 164 21.69 2.64 -3.91
N SER A 165 20.63 1.84 -4.10
CA SER A 165 19.89 1.18 -2.99
C SER A 165 20.68 0.07 -2.29
N GLY A 166 21.78 -0.41 -2.91
CA GLY A 166 22.53 -1.57 -2.42
C GLY A 166 21.92 -2.92 -2.78
N ILE A 167 20.83 -2.96 -3.55
CA ILE A 167 20.20 -4.21 -4.02
C ILE A 167 21.16 -5.09 -4.83
N MET A 168 22.13 -4.48 -5.51
CA MET A 168 23.13 -5.17 -6.35
C MET A 168 23.96 -6.21 -5.58
N VAL A 169 24.13 -6.02 -4.27
CA VAL A 169 24.88 -6.96 -3.40
C VAL A 169 24.28 -8.36 -3.48
N ILE A 170 22.95 -8.44 -3.45
CA ILE A 170 22.19 -9.69 -3.46
C ILE A 170 21.73 -10.10 -4.87
N ASN A 171 22.22 -9.41 -5.93
CA ASN A 171 21.89 -9.78 -7.30
C ASN A 171 22.35 -11.22 -7.61
N GLY A 172 21.50 -12.00 -8.28
CA GLY A 172 21.74 -13.41 -8.59
C GLY A 172 21.30 -14.38 -7.50
N GLU A 173 20.75 -13.92 -6.38
CA GLU A 173 20.28 -14.78 -5.30
C GLU A 173 18.94 -15.46 -5.65
N TYR A 174 18.90 -16.77 -5.41
CA TYR A 174 17.71 -17.59 -5.48
C TYR A 174 17.56 -18.34 -4.15
N ASP A 175 16.50 -18.05 -3.42
CA ASP A 175 16.18 -18.66 -2.12
C ASP A 175 14.70 -19.07 -2.13
N TRP A 176 14.45 -20.36 -2.38
CA TRP A 176 13.11 -20.88 -2.57
C TRP A 176 12.79 -22.00 -1.58
N THR A 177 11.74 -21.84 -0.81
CA THR A 177 11.22 -22.87 0.09
C THR A 177 9.89 -23.38 -0.43
N SER A 178 9.77 -24.70 -0.56
CA SER A 178 8.53 -25.36 -0.97
C SER A 178 7.57 -25.48 0.21
N GLY A 179 6.27 -25.29 0.00
CA GLY A 179 5.26 -25.55 1.03
C GLY A 179 5.21 -24.52 2.16
N LEU A 180 5.71 -23.30 1.94
CA LEU A 180 5.60 -22.23 2.92
C LEU A 180 4.13 -21.85 3.19
N PRO A 181 3.82 -21.39 4.42
CA PRO A 181 2.49 -20.86 4.72
C PRO A 181 2.17 -19.66 3.83
N VAL A 182 0.87 -19.39 3.64
CA VAL A 182 0.26 -18.32 2.80
C VAL A 182 0.71 -16.88 3.16
N LYS A 183 1.63 -16.72 4.12
CA LYS A 183 2.15 -15.44 4.61
C LYS A 183 3.68 -15.42 4.79
N ALA A 184 4.40 -16.38 4.24
CA ALA A 184 5.85 -16.23 4.08
C ALA A 184 6.11 -15.11 3.05
N GLY A 185 7.06 -14.24 3.33
CA GLY A 185 7.30 -13.08 2.46
C GLY A 185 7.85 -13.50 1.10
N GLU A 186 7.49 -12.78 0.05
CA GLU A 186 8.02 -12.99 -1.30
C GLU A 186 8.68 -11.70 -1.79
N PHE A 187 9.86 -11.83 -2.40
CA PHE A 187 10.57 -10.77 -3.08
C PHE A 187 11.16 -11.31 -4.38
N ILE A 188 10.59 -10.86 -5.50
CA ILE A 188 11.06 -11.18 -6.84
C ILE A 188 11.45 -9.89 -7.52
N LEU A 189 12.67 -9.84 -8.04
CA LEU A 189 13.18 -8.71 -8.79
C LEU A 189 13.79 -9.19 -10.10
N SER A 190 13.40 -8.58 -11.20
CA SER A 190 14.05 -8.77 -12.49
C SER A 190 14.27 -7.43 -13.18
N GLY A 191 15.42 -7.28 -13.85
CA GLY A 191 15.73 -6.07 -14.59
C GLY A 191 16.63 -6.37 -15.77
N LYS A 192 16.44 -5.67 -16.88
CA LYS A 192 17.24 -5.79 -18.10
C LYS A 192 17.69 -4.42 -18.56
N TYR A 193 18.98 -4.29 -18.88
CA TYR A 193 19.59 -3.07 -19.38
C TYR A 193 20.02 -3.24 -20.83
N ALA A 194 20.09 -2.14 -21.58
CA ALA A 194 20.52 -2.15 -22.98
C ALA A 194 22.00 -2.59 -23.15
N SER A 195 22.82 -2.46 -22.10
CA SER A 195 24.19 -2.98 -22.07
C SER A 195 24.27 -4.50 -22.12
N GLY A 196 23.16 -5.21 -21.86
CA GLY A 196 23.12 -6.65 -21.63
C GLY A 196 23.20 -7.04 -20.15
N ASP A 197 23.46 -6.08 -19.25
CA ASP A 197 23.43 -6.32 -17.81
C ASP A 197 22.00 -6.63 -17.32
N TYR A 198 21.90 -7.35 -16.20
CA TYR A 198 20.62 -7.75 -15.65
C TYR A 198 20.60 -7.80 -14.12
N LEU A 199 19.39 -7.64 -13.57
CA LEU A 199 19.03 -7.94 -12.20
C LEU A 199 18.18 -9.21 -12.17
N GLY A 200 18.45 -10.11 -11.24
CA GLY A 200 17.68 -11.33 -11.03
C GLY A 200 17.77 -11.80 -9.59
N ILE A 201 16.70 -11.63 -8.83
CA ILE A 201 16.57 -12.06 -7.44
C ILE A 201 15.21 -12.74 -7.30
N SER A 202 15.17 -13.88 -6.62
CA SER A 202 13.92 -14.59 -6.37
C SER A 202 13.97 -15.27 -5.01
N ILE A 203 13.26 -14.68 -4.05
CA ILE A 203 13.17 -15.14 -2.66
C ILE A 203 11.69 -15.31 -2.32
N ASN A 204 11.26 -16.48 -1.84
CA ASN A 204 9.85 -16.68 -1.43
C ASN A 204 9.66 -17.02 0.06
N ALA A 205 10.74 -16.96 0.83
CA ALA A 205 10.71 -17.24 2.27
C ALA A 205 10.52 -15.98 3.12
N TYR A 206 11.03 -14.84 2.65
CA TYR A 206 10.98 -13.54 3.32
C TYR A 206 11.25 -12.42 2.32
N VAL A 207 11.07 -11.17 2.75
CA VAL A 207 11.55 -10.00 2.00
C VAL A 207 12.89 -9.57 2.57
N PRO A 208 13.99 -9.53 1.78
CA PRO A 208 15.28 -9.11 2.28
C PRO A 208 15.28 -7.63 2.65
N THR A 209 16.05 -7.23 3.66
CA THR A 209 16.21 -5.82 4.06
C THR A 209 16.59 -4.93 2.87
N ARG A 210 17.44 -5.43 1.96
CA ARG A 210 17.81 -4.71 0.73
C ARG A 210 16.63 -4.47 -0.23
N GLY A 211 15.64 -5.36 -0.24
CA GLY A 211 14.39 -5.16 -0.98
C GLY A 211 13.53 -4.06 -0.37
N ILE A 212 13.44 -4.03 0.96
CA ILE A 212 12.75 -2.96 1.71
C ILE A 212 13.46 -1.61 1.48
N ASP A 213 14.79 -1.59 1.57
CA ASP A 213 15.61 -0.38 1.31
C ASP A 213 15.38 0.14 -0.12
N LEU A 214 15.34 -0.75 -1.11
CA LEU A 214 15.04 -0.39 -2.50
C LEU A 214 13.64 0.21 -2.65
N PHE A 215 12.61 -0.41 -2.04
CA PHE A 215 11.26 0.15 -2.02
C PHE A 215 11.26 1.56 -1.42
N ARG A 216 11.84 1.72 -0.22
CA ARG A 216 11.93 3.02 0.47
C ARG A 216 12.66 4.08 -0.34
N ALA A 217 13.73 3.69 -1.04
CA ALA A 217 14.48 4.61 -1.91
C ALA A 217 13.70 5.01 -3.17
N LEU A 218 12.90 4.11 -3.74
CA LEU A 218 12.05 4.39 -4.90
C LEU A 218 10.79 5.18 -4.53
N ARG A 219 10.28 5.01 -3.31
CA ARG A 219 8.99 5.57 -2.86
C ARG A 219 8.81 7.07 -3.17
N PRO A 220 9.78 7.98 -2.92
CA PRO A 220 9.62 9.40 -3.26
C PRO A 220 9.37 9.63 -4.76
N LEU A 221 10.15 8.95 -5.62
CA LEU A 221 10.01 9.07 -7.08
C LEU A 221 8.64 8.55 -7.57
N LEU A 222 8.11 7.50 -6.92
CA LEU A 222 6.79 6.94 -7.24
C LEU A 222 5.65 7.86 -6.77
N ILE A 223 5.79 8.46 -5.58
CA ILE A 223 4.85 9.47 -5.07
C ILE A 223 4.80 10.67 -6.02
N ASP A 224 5.95 11.17 -6.48
CA ASP A 224 6.02 12.26 -7.45
C ASP A 224 5.29 11.92 -8.75
N ALA A 225 5.50 10.70 -9.28
CA ALA A 225 4.82 10.25 -10.51
C ALA A 225 3.29 10.20 -10.34
N LEU A 226 2.81 9.63 -9.23
CA LEU A 226 1.38 9.57 -8.92
C LEU A 226 0.79 10.97 -8.70
N MET A 227 1.48 11.83 -7.95
CA MET A 227 1.05 13.20 -7.70
C MET A 227 0.96 14.02 -8.99
N ASN A 228 1.93 13.90 -9.89
CA ASN A 228 1.91 14.56 -11.20
C ASN A 228 0.78 14.07 -12.10
N ALA A 229 0.39 12.80 -11.96
CA ALA A 229 -0.77 12.22 -12.65
C ALA A 229 -2.12 12.56 -11.98
N GLY A 230 -2.12 13.18 -10.79
CA GLY A 230 -3.32 13.45 -10.01
C GLY A 230 -3.92 12.21 -9.35
N GLU A 231 -3.09 11.20 -9.09
CA GLU A 231 -3.46 9.88 -8.60
C GLU A 231 -3.17 9.72 -7.10
N ASP A 232 -3.88 8.80 -6.46
CA ASP A 232 -3.77 8.57 -5.02
C ASP A 232 -2.49 7.80 -4.67
N TYR A 233 -1.57 8.44 -3.94
CA TYR A 233 -0.32 7.81 -3.49
C TYR A 233 -0.36 7.34 -2.03
N VAL A 234 -1.46 7.57 -1.31
CA VAL A 234 -1.58 7.20 0.10
C VAL A 234 -1.39 5.69 0.35
N PRO A 235 -1.78 4.76 -0.54
CA PRO A 235 -1.45 3.34 -0.35
C PRO A 235 0.06 3.06 -0.23
N LEU A 236 0.93 3.83 -0.90
CA LEU A 236 2.39 3.69 -0.75
C LEU A 236 2.88 4.12 0.64
N LEU A 237 2.23 5.12 1.23
CA LEU A 237 2.50 5.54 2.61
C LEU A 237 2.04 4.46 3.59
N ASN A 238 0.83 3.95 3.41
CA ASN A 238 0.23 2.93 4.27
C ASN A 238 0.95 1.57 4.21
N LEU A 239 1.65 1.27 3.12
CA LEU A 239 2.38 0.01 2.96
C LEU A 239 3.58 -0.07 3.92
N ASP A 240 4.23 1.06 4.25
CA ASP A 240 5.44 1.12 5.08
C ASP A 240 5.26 2.00 6.31
N SER A 241 4.94 1.38 7.45
CA SER A 241 4.91 2.08 8.73
C SER A 241 6.26 2.14 9.43
N GLY A 242 7.31 1.57 8.84
CA GLY A 242 8.65 1.70 9.39
C GLY A 242 9.24 3.09 9.17
N THR A 243 8.63 3.91 8.31
CA THR A 243 9.07 5.27 8.01
C THR A 243 7.99 6.29 8.30
N THR A 244 8.39 7.48 8.72
CA THR A 244 7.47 8.60 8.89
C THR A 244 6.92 9.06 7.55
N THR A 245 5.75 9.68 7.60
CA THR A 245 5.18 10.32 6.42
C THR A 245 6.00 11.57 6.10
N PRO A 246 6.41 11.79 4.84
CA PRO A 246 7.13 13.01 4.48
C PRO A 246 6.28 14.25 4.76
N GLU A 247 6.86 15.19 5.53
CA GLU A 247 6.19 16.39 6.04
C GLU A 247 5.64 17.27 4.92
N GLU A 248 6.37 17.34 3.80
CA GLU A 248 6.04 18.13 2.62
C GLU A 248 4.76 17.67 1.91
N LEU A 249 4.29 16.45 2.19
CA LEU A 249 3.04 15.92 1.63
C LEU A 249 1.82 16.38 2.43
N ILE A 250 2.01 16.85 3.66
CA ILE A 250 0.90 17.32 4.50
C ILE A 250 0.35 18.62 3.93
N LYS A 251 -0.97 18.64 3.72
CA LYS A 251 -1.71 19.83 3.30
C LYS A 251 -2.57 20.38 4.43
N THR A 252 -3.24 19.50 5.17
CA THR A 252 -4.14 19.91 6.24
C THR A 252 -4.15 18.86 7.33
N ILE A 253 -4.09 19.32 8.59
CA ILE A 253 -4.36 18.50 9.77
C ILE A 253 -5.54 19.15 10.47
N HIS A 254 -6.59 18.39 10.74
CA HIS A 254 -7.78 18.86 11.44
C HIS A 254 -8.13 17.91 12.59
N LEU A 255 -8.34 18.46 13.78
CA LEU A 255 -8.61 17.72 15.00
C LEU A 255 -9.67 18.48 15.81
N SER A 256 -10.79 17.83 16.13
CA SER A 256 -11.89 18.39 16.90
C SER A 256 -12.48 17.40 17.90
N GLN A 257 -12.92 17.95 19.03
CA GLN A 257 -13.59 17.23 20.10
C GLN A 257 -14.77 18.07 20.62
N SER A 258 -15.92 17.42 20.75
CA SER A 258 -17.15 17.98 21.29
C SER A 258 -17.50 17.26 22.58
N HIS A 259 -17.24 17.90 23.73
CA HIS A 259 -17.44 17.30 25.05
C HIS A 259 -18.54 18.03 25.83
N MET A 260 -19.15 17.35 26.82
CA MET A 260 -20.20 17.94 27.66
C MET A 260 -19.70 19.15 28.48
N THR A 261 -18.42 19.14 28.86
CA THR A 261 -17.71 20.28 29.45
C THR A 261 -17.04 21.12 28.38
N LEU A 262 -17.27 22.44 28.45
CA LEU A 262 -16.69 23.41 27.53
C LEU A 262 -15.14 23.40 27.52
N ILE A 263 -14.50 23.14 28.68
CA ILE A 263 -13.04 23.11 28.83
C ILE A 263 -12.39 21.94 28.06
N ASP A 264 -13.17 20.91 27.78
CA ASP A 264 -12.72 19.70 27.07
C ASP A 264 -13.11 19.75 25.58
N SER A 265 -13.85 20.78 25.16
CA SER A 265 -14.20 20.99 23.76
C SER A 265 -13.14 21.82 23.03
N TYR A 266 -12.76 21.37 21.84
CA TYR A 266 -11.80 22.07 20.99
C TYR A 266 -12.03 21.79 19.50
N SER A 267 -11.49 22.67 18.67
CA SER A 267 -11.39 22.47 17.22
C SER A 267 -10.12 23.13 16.74
N PHE A 268 -9.28 22.39 16.03
CA PHE A 268 -7.97 22.82 15.56
C PHE A 268 -7.79 22.45 14.09
N THR A 269 -7.20 23.35 13.33
CA THR A 269 -6.85 23.15 11.93
C THR A 269 -5.52 23.81 11.64
N LEU A 270 -4.58 23.03 11.11
CA LEU A 270 -3.43 23.56 10.38
C LEU A 270 -3.71 23.38 8.89
N MET A 271 -3.63 24.47 8.12
CA MET A 271 -3.66 24.45 6.66
C MET A 271 -2.31 24.93 6.12
N ILE A 272 -1.71 24.19 5.20
CA ILE A 272 -0.46 24.55 4.54
C ILE A 272 -0.77 24.86 3.08
N ASP A 273 -0.60 26.12 2.69
CA ASP A 273 -0.78 26.58 1.32
C ASP A 273 0.49 27.25 0.81
N SER A 274 0.98 26.78 -0.35
CA SER A 274 2.18 27.31 -0.99
C SER A 274 3.41 27.40 -0.08
N GLY A 275 3.51 26.48 0.89
CA GLY A 275 4.60 26.43 1.88
C GLY A 275 4.36 27.27 3.14
N GLN A 276 3.29 28.05 3.20
CA GLN A 276 2.92 28.88 4.34
C GLN A 276 1.88 28.18 5.22
N GLY A 277 2.08 28.22 6.54
CA GLY A 277 1.17 27.64 7.52
C GLY A 277 0.12 28.65 8.02
N TYR A 278 -1.15 28.21 8.04
CA TYR A 278 -2.28 28.96 8.56
C TYR A 278 -2.96 28.16 9.67
N LEU A 279 -3.04 28.75 10.85
CA LEU A 279 -3.64 28.15 12.03
C LEU A 279 -5.05 28.70 12.24
N ALA A 280 -6.01 27.80 12.38
CA ALA A 280 -7.32 28.10 12.92
C ALA A 280 -7.58 27.20 14.11
N GLY A 281 -8.20 27.74 15.15
CA GLY A 281 -8.57 26.92 16.26
C GLY A 281 -9.30 27.64 17.36
N SER A 282 -10.01 26.87 18.17
CA SER A 282 -10.71 27.37 19.35
C SER A 282 -10.71 26.30 20.44
N PHE A 283 -10.45 26.71 21.67
CA PHE A 283 -10.63 25.86 22.85
C PHE A 283 -10.88 26.71 24.09
N THR A 284 -11.33 26.08 25.17
CA THR A 284 -11.48 26.75 26.48
C THR A 284 -10.60 26.07 27.52
N ASP A 285 -9.99 26.84 28.42
CA ASP A 285 -9.26 26.32 29.56
C ASP A 285 -9.50 27.15 30.83
N LYS A 286 -8.68 26.94 31.86
CA LYS A 286 -8.79 27.68 33.13
C LYS A 286 -8.45 29.18 33.00
N ALA A 287 -7.71 29.58 31.98
CA ALA A 287 -7.33 30.97 31.74
C ALA A 287 -8.40 31.72 30.93
N GLY A 288 -9.21 31.01 30.13
CA GLY A 288 -10.30 31.60 29.36
C GLY A 288 -10.60 30.83 28.09
N GLN A 289 -11.29 31.52 27.17
CA GLN A 289 -11.50 31.06 25.80
C GLN A 289 -10.35 31.58 24.94
N HIS A 290 -9.84 30.73 24.06
CA HIS A 290 -8.76 31.08 23.12
C HIS A 290 -9.24 30.77 21.71
N ARG A 291 -9.01 31.69 20.77
CA ARG A 291 -9.40 31.50 19.37
C ARG A 291 -8.45 32.20 18.42
N CYS A 292 -8.17 31.55 17.30
CA CYS A 292 -7.59 32.14 16.10
C CYS A 292 -8.34 31.65 14.86
N GLU A 293 -8.39 32.46 13.81
CA GLU A 293 -9.13 32.14 12.57
C GLU A 293 -8.22 32.34 11.35
N TYR A 294 -7.59 31.24 10.91
CA TYR A 294 -6.69 31.18 9.75
C TYR A 294 -5.59 32.25 9.78
N VAL A 295 -4.95 32.39 10.94
CA VAL A 295 -3.82 33.30 11.14
C VAL A 295 -2.56 32.65 10.56
N GLU A 296 -1.80 33.40 9.78
CA GLU A 296 -0.49 32.98 9.31
C GLU A 296 0.47 32.82 10.50
N ILE A 297 1.15 31.68 10.58
CA ILE A 297 2.07 31.36 11.68
C ILE A 297 3.51 31.27 11.18
N ASP A 298 4.47 31.45 12.09
CA ASP A 298 5.90 31.26 11.82
C ASP A 298 6.17 29.86 11.26
N ASN A 299 7.06 29.75 10.27
CA ASN A 299 7.42 28.46 9.65
C ASN A 299 7.87 27.42 10.68
N SER A 300 8.65 27.82 11.69
CA SER A 300 9.11 26.91 12.75
C SER A 300 7.97 26.30 13.56
N ASP A 301 6.86 27.02 13.74
CA ASP A 301 5.69 26.53 14.47
C ASP A 301 4.83 25.62 13.60
N SER A 302 4.68 25.95 12.31
CA SER A 302 4.06 25.06 11.34
C SER A 302 4.82 23.73 11.24
N GLU A 303 6.14 23.77 11.13
CA GLU A 303 7.00 22.58 11.14
C GLU A 303 6.86 21.79 12.45
N ARG A 304 6.79 22.45 13.61
CA ARG A 304 6.58 21.77 14.90
C ARG A 304 5.26 20.98 14.93
N LEU A 305 4.16 21.56 14.43
CA LEU A 305 2.87 20.85 14.33
C LEU A 305 2.95 19.66 13.37
N VAL A 306 3.54 19.84 12.19
CA VAL A 306 3.68 18.76 11.22
C VAL A 306 4.55 17.65 11.78
N ARG A 307 5.67 17.99 12.45
CA ARG A 307 6.52 17.02 13.15
C ARG A 307 5.75 16.25 14.21
N ALA A 308 5.04 16.94 15.10
CA ALA A 308 4.21 16.29 16.14
C ALA A 308 3.22 15.29 15.54
N PHE A 309 2.72 15.55 14.33
CA PHE A 309 1.86 14.61 13.61
C PHE A 309 2.64 13.45 12.95
N VAL A 310 3.62 13.70 12.09
CA VAL A 310 4.18 12.64 11.23
C VAL A 310 4.99 11.57 11.98
N HIS A 311 5.46 11.87 13.19
CA HIS A 311 6.29 10.94 13.97
C HIS A 311 5.48 9.79 14.60
N ASP A 312 4.16 9.94 14.76
CA ASP A 312 3.27 8.88 15.28
C ASP A 312 2.91 7.80 14.23
N ARG A 313 3.48 7.88 13.01
CA ARG A 313 3.43 6.85 11.94
C ARG A 313 2.05 6.22 11.74
N TYR A 314 1.09 7.06 11.38
CA TYR A 314 -0.31 6.68 11.16
C TYR A 314 -0.53 5.79 9.94
N TYR A 315 -1.60 4.99 9.99
CA TYR A 315 -2.26 4.42 8.82
C TYR A 315 -3.43 5.31 8.39
N TYR A 316 -3.51 5.67 7.11
CA TYR A 316 -4.49 6.61 6.60
C TYR A 316 -5.70 5.88 5.99
N ALA A 317 -6.82 5.86 6.71
CA ALA A 317 -8.07 5.23 6.25
C ALA A 317 -8.99 6.22 5.54
N LEU A 318 -9.73 5.76 4.51
CA LEU A 318 -10.66 6.60 3.77
C LEU A 318 -11.92 6.94 4.59
N ILE A 319 -12.34 8.20 4.48
CA ILE A 319 -13.63 8.69 5.01
C ILE A 319 -14.76 8.02 4.22
N GLY A 320 -15.41 7.01 4.80
CA GLY A 320 -16.51 6.28 4.13
C GLY A 320 -16.71 4.82 4.53
N ARG A 321 -15.91 4.26 5.45
CA ARG A 321 -16.19 2.98 6.12
C ARG A 321 -16.50 3.15 7.62
N LYS A 322 -17.30 4.16 7.97
CA LYS A 322 -18.15 4.04 9.16
C LYS A 322 -19.42 3.36 8.65
N ASP A 323 -19.46 2.04 8.71
CA ASP A 323 -20.77 1.40 8.85
C ASP A 323 -21.28 1.91 10.20
N ASP A 324 -22.36 2.68 10.19
CA ASP A 324 -23.04 3.17 11.40
C ASP A 324 -23.67 2.03 12.24
N SER A 325 -23.26 0.78 12.00
CA SER A 325 -23.69 -0.39 12.73
C SER A 325 -22.50 -1.05 13.43
N ASN A 326 -22.53 -0.92 14.75
CA ASN A 326 -21.79 -1.71 15.73
C ASN A 326 -20.30 -1.40 15.85
N GLU A 327 -19.69 -1.32 17.02
CA GLU A 327 -20.07 -1.32 18.43
C GLU A 327 -18.70 -1.22 19.10
N THR A 328 -18.56 -0.38 20.12
CA THR A 328 -17.64 -0.60 21.27
C THR A 328 -16.32 -1.31 20.97
N GLY A 329 -15.32 -0.55 20.58
CA GLY A 329 -13.94 -0.99 20.57
C GLY A 329 -13.04 0.22 20.63
N GLY A 330 -12.91 0.82 21.81
CA GLY A 330 -11.81 1.75 22.07
C GLY A 330 -10.51 1.05 21.70
N TYR A 331 -9.92 1.46 20.57
CA TYR A 331 -8.62 0.97 20.17
C TYR A 331 -7.57 1.65 21.04
N PRO A 332 -6.66 0.90 21.68
CA PRO A 332 -5.73 1.48 22.66
C PRO A 332 -4.81 2.51 22.00
N GLY A 333 -4.65 3.67 22.64
CA GLY A 333 -3.64 4.67 22.26
C GLY A 333 -4.19 5.93 21.60
N VAL A 334 -5.46 5.94 21.17
CA VAL A 334 -6.20 7.20 21.01
C VAL A 334 -7.02 7.36 22.27
N VAL A 335 -6.91 8.50 22.94
CA VAL A 335 -8.06 8.98 23.70
C VAL A 335 -9.10 9.43 22.66
N TYR A 336 -9.66 8.48 21.90
CA TYR A 336 -11.07 8.54 21.52
C TYR A 336 -11.79 8.32 22.84
N ASP A 337 -11.78 9.34 23.69
CA ASP A 337 -12.94 9.58 24.49
C ASP A 337 -14.13 9.67 23.51
N GLU A 338 -15.30 9.19 23.90
CA GLU A 338 -16.52 9.13 23.10
C GLU A 338 -16.94 10.49 22.50
N THR A 339 -16.21 11.54 22.87
CA THR A 339 -16.41 12.94 22.55
C THR A 339 -15.52 13.48 21.43
N THR A 340 -14.50 12.73 20.95
CA THR A 340 -13.70 13.16 19.77
C THR A 340 -14.56 13.08 18.52
N ASP A 341 -14.83 14.23 17.91
CA ASP A 341 -15.79 14.37 16.81
C ASP A 341 -15.12 14.10 15.46
N SER A 342 -13.88 14.60 15.25
CA SER A 342 -13.15 14.42 13.99
C SER A 342 -11.63 14.48 14.18
N PHE A 343 -10.91 13.58 13.50
CA PHE A 343 -9.46 13.70 13.28
C PHE A 343 -9.15 13.33 11.84
N THR A 344 -8.83 14.32 11.00
CA THR A 344 -8.61 14.11 9.57
C THR A 344 -7.32 14.76 9.08
N VAL A 345 -6.69 14.12 8.11
CA VAL A 345 -5.52 14.63 7.39
C VAL A 345 -5.82 14.69 5.90
N SER A 346 -5.30 15.70 5.21
CA SER A 346 -5.32 15.79 3.75
C SER A 346 -3.90 15.94 3.23
N PHE A 347 -3.65 15.33 2.07
CA PHE A 347 -2.35 15.34 1.42
C PHE A 347 -2.36 16.23 0.17
N ARG A 348 -1.18 16.75 -0.20
CA ARG A 348 -1.01 17.52 -1.44
C ARG A 348 -1.30 16.65 -2.66
N GLY A 349 -1.95 17.19 -3.69
CA GLY A 349 -2.29 16.43 -4.90
C GLY A 349 -3.35 15.34 -4.74
N VAL A 350 -3.73 14.96 -3.52
CA VAL A 350 -4.79 13.97 -3.25
C VAL A 350 -6.10 14.68 -2.91
N ARG A 351 -7.17 14.32 -3.61
CA ARG A 351 -8.49 14.98 -3.46
C ARG A 351 -9.23 14.59 -2.17
N LYS A 352 -8.90 13.43 -1.61
CA LYS A 352 -9.60 12.86 -0.46
C LYS A 352 -8.86 13.22 0.83
N SER A 353 -9.62 13.27 1.92
CA SER A 353 -9.08 13.33 3.28
C SER A 353 -9.17 11.95 3.93
N PHE A 354 -8.33 11.71 4.93
CA PHE A 354 -8.16 10.41 5.56
C PHE A 354 -8.25 10.53 7.07
N TYR A 355 -8.77 9.49 7.71
CA TYR A 355 -8.69 9.29 9.15
C TYR A 355 -7.33 8.67 9.49
N PRO A 356 -6.47 9.34 10.28
CA PRO A 356 -5.28 8.72 10.83
C PRO A 356 -5.70 7.68 11.88
N ILE A 357 -5.40 6.41 11.63
CA ILE A 357 -5.52 5.32 12.57
C ILE A 357 -4.13 5.11 13.17
N TYR A 358 -4.00 5.20 14.49
CA TYR A 358 -2.69 5.21 15.16
C TYR A 358 -1.86 3.97 14.81
N GLY A 359 -0.56 4.24 14.61
CA GLY A 359 0.49 3.25 14.47
C GLY A 359 1.31 3.12 15.77
N VAL A 360 2.62 2.98 15.65
CA VAL A 360 3.54 2.81 16.78
C VAL A 360 3.83 4.18 17.41
N PHE A 361 3.23 4.46 18.58
CA PHE A 361 3.43 5.68 19.35
C PHE A 361 4.89 5.82 19.80
N ASP A 362 5.41 7.04 19.71
CA ASP A 362 6.73 7.39 20.24
C ASP A 362 6.52 8.42 21.36
N GLU A 363 6.60 7.92 22.59
CA GLU A 363 6.40 8.67 23.84
C GLU A 363 7.37 9.84 24.02
N THR A 364 8.41 9.94 23.17
CA THR A 364 9.35 11.05 23.19
C THR A 364 8.88 12.26 22.37
N ASN A 365 7.84 12.10 21.55
CA ASN A 365 7.28 13.18 20.74
C ASN A 365 6.32 14.07 21.51
N GLU A 366 6.17 15.29 21.01
CA GLU A 366 5.20 16.22 21.53
C GLU A 366 3.78 15.81 21.13
N ASP A 367 2.85 15.85 22.09
CA ASP A 367 1.45 15.59 21.84
C ASP A 367 0.87 16.67 20.91
N LEU A 368 0.37 16.24 19.75
CA LEU A 368 -0.17 17.14 18.72
C LEU A 368 -1.24 18.10 19.25
N HIS A 369 -2.13 17.63 20.13
CA HIS A 369 -3.17 18.44 20.72
C HIS A 369 -2.60 19.48 21.70
N ILE A 370 -1.56 19.12 22.46
CA ILE A 370 -0.83 20.10 23.31
C ILE A 370 -0.18 21.18 22.45
N VAL A 371 0.51 20.81 21.37
CA VAL A 371 1.15 21.76 20.45
C VAL A 371 0.10 22.71 19.84
N PHE A 372 -1.05 22.19 19.40
CA PHE A 372 -2.14 23.03 18.91
C PHE A 372 -2.62 24.04 19.96
N ARG A 373 -2.85 23.62 21.21
CA ARG A 373 -3.27 24.54 22.29
C ARG A 373 -2.25 25.65 22.51
N GLU A 374 -0.96 25.32 22.57
CA GLU A 374 0.10 26.31 22.76
C GLU A 374 0.12 27.36 21.64
N LEU A 375 0.03 26.91 20.38
CA LEU A 375 0.06 27.82 19.25
C LEU A 375 -1.21 28.63 19.12
N VAL A 376 -2.39 28.06 19.40
CA VAL A 376 -3.64 28.83 19.45
C VAL A 376 -3.58 29.90 20.55
N ARG A 377 -2.91 29.67 21.69
CA ARG A 377 -2.67 30.74 22.67
C ARG A 377 -1.67 31.79 22.18
N LYS A 378 -0.64 31.38 21.44
CA LYS A 378 0.39 32.30 20.92
C LYS A 378 -0.18 33.26 19.87
N TYR A 379 -1.02 32.74 18.96
CA TYR A 379 -1.55 33.48 17.81
C TYR A 379 -3.01 33.91 17.95
N GLY A 380 -3.69 33.46 19.01
CA GLY A 380 -5.07 33.80 19.29
C GLY A 380 -5.22 35.07 20.11
N GLU A 381 -6.46 35.57 20.14
CA GLU A 381 -6.89 36.70 20.98
C GLU A 381 -7.34 36.28 22.37
#